data_AF-A0A0C9SYT4-F1
#
_entry.id   AF-A0A0C9SYT4-F1
#
_cell.length_a   1.000
_cell.length_b   1.000
_cell.length_c   1.000
_cell.angle_alpha   90.00
_cell.angle_beta   90.00
_cell.angle_gamma   90.00
#
_symmetry.space_group_name_H-M   'P 1'
#
loop_
_entity.id
_entity.type
_entity.pdbx_description
1 polymer ?
#
loop_
_entity_poly.entity_id
_entity_poly.type
_entity_poly.pdbx_seq_one_letter_code
_entity_poly.pdbx_strand_id
1 'polypeptide(L)'
;DVLFIVNIQHNCYDTKCAPSGRRFRQQERMDSQIEEHYIEHKDDQHFLLNTHALHNAAILRKTLPRHLTAPIPFITNRCERHDMLAATLRETQDGKHARDKANREARKATHSSKGQPDGAHAAPNKASSGGQL
;
A
#
# COMPACT_ATOMS: atom_id res chain seq x y z
N ASP A 1 -21.00 -29.56 -17.28
CA ASP A 1 -19.58 -29.44 -16.89
C ASP A 1 -19.28 -27.97 -16.61
N VAL A 2 -18.42 -27.67 -15.63
CA VAL A 2 -18.10 -26.29 -15.20
C VAL A 2 -16.63 -26.01 -15.53
N LEU A 3 -16.37 -25.03 -16.40
CA LEU A 3 -15.02 -24.75 -16.89
C LEU A 3 -14.14 -24.04 -15.85
N PHE A 4 -14.63 -22.96 -15.24
CA PHE A 4 -13.93 -22.19 -14.21
C PHE A 4 -14.87 -21.19 -13.53
N ILE A 5 -14.46 -20.68 -12.37
CA ILE A 5 -15.17 -19.63 -11.62
C ILE A 5 -14.65 -18.26 -12.05
N VAL A 6 -15.59 -17.32 -12.20
CA VAL A 6 -15.32 -15.91 -12.51
C VAL A 6 -15.77 -15.00 -11.38
N ASN A 7 -15.12 -13.86 -11.25
CA ASN A 7 -15.54 -12.81 -10.33
C ASN A 7 -16.33 -11.75 -11.12
N ILE A 8 -17.63 -11.68 -10.83
CA ILE A 8 -18.59 -10.78 -11.46
C ILE A 8 -19.21 -9.91 -10.36
N GLN A 9 -19.31 -8.61 -10.61
CA GLN A 9 -19.96 -7.66 -9.72
C GLN A 9 -21.00 -6.84 -10.50
N HIS A 10 -22.12 -6.49 -9.89
CA HIS A 10 -23.12 -5.62 -10.53
C HIS A 10 -22.55 -4.21 -10.72
N ASN A 11 -22.78 -3.60 -11.89
CA ASN A 11 -22.35 -2.24 -12.18
C ASN A 11 -23.29 -1.22 -11.52
N CYS A 12 -23.26 -1.14 -10.19
CA CYS A 12 -24.13 -0.27 -9.41
C CYS A 12 -23.95 1.22 -9.73
N TYR A 13 -22.74 1.60 -10.14
CA TYR A 13 -22.38 3.00 -10.38
C TYR A 13 -23.11 3.58 -11.60
N ASP A 14 -23.13 2.84 -12.71
CA ASP A 14 -23.80 3.29 -13.93
C ASP A 14 -25.32 3.10 -13.86
N THR A 15 -25.76 2.00 -13.24
CA THR A 15 -27.19 1.65 -13.08
C THR A 15 -27.89 2.45 -11.99
N LYS A 16 -27.15 3.21 -11.17
CA LYS A 16 -27.66 4.03 -10.05
C LYS A 16 -28.47 3.19 -9.05
N CYS A 17 -27.91 2.07 -8.62
CA CYS A 17 -28.46 1.29 -7.51
C CYS A 17 -28.42 2.10 -6.21
N ALA A 18 -29.44 1.95 -5.38
CA ALA A 18 -29.62 2.76 -4.18
C ALA A 18 -29.51 1.89 -2.91
N PRO A 19 -29.10 2.46 -1.76
CA PRO A 19 -29.14 1.78 -0.48
C PRO A 19 -30.58 1.68 0.08
N SER A 20 -31.54 1.22 -0.73
CA SER A 20 -32.95 1.05 -0.34
C SER A 20 -33.20 -0.18 0.51
N GLY A 21 -32.35 -1.20 0.36
CA GLY A 21 -32.45 -2.44 1.11
C GLY A 21 -32.02 -2.29 2.57
N ARG A 22 -32.65 -3.08 3.45
CA ARG A 22 -32.26 -3.21 4.86
C ARG A 22 -32.04 -4.68 5.19
N ARG A 23 -30.99 -4.98 5.96
CA ARG A 23 -30.70 -6.34 6.43
C ARG A 23 -30.04 -6.32 7.79
N PHE A 24 -30.17 -7.40 8.55
CA PHE A 24 -29.34 -7.61 9.72
C PHE A 24 -27.91 -7.94 9.28
N ARG A 25 -26.93 -7.29 9.91
CA ARG A 25 -25.53 -7.53 9.63
C ARG A 25 -25.17 -8.95 10.08
N GLN A 26 -24.54 -9.72 9.20
CA GLN A 26 -24.05 -11.06 9.56
C GLN A 26 -22.65 -11.02 10.15
N GLN A 27 -22.46 -11.76 11.24
CA GLN A 27 -21.17 -12.03 11.87
C GLN A 27 -21.07 -13.54 12.12
N GLU A 28 -19.98 -14.17 11.67
CA GLU A 28 -19.77 -15.63 11.81
C GLU A 28 -20.94 -16.49 11.28
N ARG A 29 -21.63 -16.01 10.24
CA ARG A 29 -22.85 -16.63 9.65
C ARG A 29 -24.10 -16.57 10.53
N MET A 30 -24.08 -15.79 11.60
CA MET A 30 -25.26 -15.48 12.41
C MET A 30 -25.70 -14.03 12.18
N ASP A 31 -27.01 -13.82 12.11
CA ASP A 31 -27.57 -12.48 12.08
C ASP A 31 -27.33 -11.80 13.43
N SER A 32 -26.76 -10.61 13.39
CA SER A 32 -26.64 -9.75 14.57
C SER A 32 -27.93 -8.94 14.78
N GLN A 33 -28.03 -8.25 15.90
CA GLN A 33 -29.13 -7.30 16.15
C GLN A 33 -28.89 -5.92 15.50
N ILE A 34 -27.81 -5.76 14.74
CA ILE A 34 -27.45 -4.50 14.09
C ILE A 34 -28.03 -4.52 12.68
N GLU A 35 -28.92 -3.59 12.40
CA GLU A 35 -29.46 -3.38 11.06
C GLU A 35 -28.54 -2.48 10.23
N GLU A 36 -28.31 -2.85 8.97
CA GLU A 36 -27.54 -2.08 8.01
C GLU A 36 -28.32 -1.89 6.70
N HIS A 37 -28.11 -0.72 6.08
CA HIS A 37 -28.55 -0.49 4.71
C HIS A 37 -27.62 -1.22 3.74
N TYR A 38 -28.19 -1.81 2.69
CA TYR A 38 -27.42 -2.43 1.62
C TYR A 38 -27.89 -1.93 0.26
N ILE A 39 -26.98 -1.98 -0.72
CA ILE A 39 -27.29 -1.58 -2.09
C ILE A 39 -28.21 -2.63 -2.72
N GLU A 40 -29.44 -2.23 -3.02
CA GLU A 40 -30.39 -3.06 -3.74
C GLU A 40 -30.12 -2.92 -5.24
N HIS A 41 -29.81 -4.03 -5.90
CA HIS A 41 -29.51 -4.05 -7.32
C HIS A 41 -30.80 -3.98 -8.13
N LYS A 42 -30.77 -3.21 -9.21
CA LYS A 42 -31.83 -3.26 -10.22
C LYS A 42 -31.75 -4.59 -10.97
N ASP A 43 -32.90 -5.09 -11.42
CA ASP A 43 -32.98 -6.29 -12.25
C ASP A 43 -32.56 -5.96 -13.69
N ASP A 44 -31.25 -5.83 -13.89
CA ASP A 44 -30.64 -5.58 -15.19
C ASP A 44 -29.40 -6.47 -15.41
N GLN A 45 -28.86 -6.42 -16.63
CA GLN A 45 -27.74 -7.25 -17.05
C GLN A 45 -26.40 -6.49 -17.08
N HIS A 46 -26.25 -5.40 -16.33
CA HIS A 46 -25.01 -4.62 -16.30
C HIS A 46 -24.06 -5.13 -15.22
N PHE A 47 -23.04 -5.87 -15.66
CA PHE A 47 -22.06 -6.46 -14.76
C PHE A 47 -20.63 -6.12 -15.17
N LEU A 48 -19.77 -5.99 -14.17
CA LEU A 48 -18.34 -5.85 -14.29
C LEU A 48 -17.68 -7.21 -14.06
N LEU A 49 -16.94 -7.67 -15.07
CA LEU A 49 -16.14 -8.89 -15.00
C LEU A 49 -14.70 -8.55 -14.64
N ASN A 50 -14.19 -9.07 -13.52
CA ASN A 50 -12.79 -8.90 -13.16
C ASN A 50 -11.92 -9.88 -13.99
N THR A 51 -11.33 -9.37 -15.07
CA THR A 51 -10.46 -10.13 -15.96
C THR A 51 -9.09 -10.50 -15.35
N HIS A 52 -8.77 -9.93 -14.18
CA HIS A 52 -7.54 -10.12 -13.43
C HIS A 52 -7.73 -10.92 -12.14
N ALA A 53 -8.84 -11.66 -12.00
CA ALA A 53 -9.10 -12.51 -10.84
C ALA A 53 -7.96 -13.53 -10.60
N LEU A 54 -7.50 -13.62 -9.34
CA LEU A 54 -6.26 -14.31 -8.93
C LEU A 54 -6.13 -15.74 -9.46
N HIS A 55 -7.21 -16.52 -9.48
CA HIS A 55 -7.14 -17.95 -9.75
C HIS A 55 -7.36 -18.34 -11.22
N ASN A 56 -8.06 -17.52 -12.03
CA ASN A 56 -8.48 -17.91 -13.38
C ASN A 56 -8.26 -16.85 -14.47
N ALA A 57 -7.53 -15.76 -14.19
CA ALA A 57 -7.29 -14.67 -15.15
C ALA A 57 -6.67 -15.14 -16.49
N ALA A 58 -5.83 -16.17 -16.49
CA ALA A 58 -5.23 -16.69 -17.71
C ALA A 58 -6.26 -17.40 -18.61
N ILE A 59 -7.12 -18.23 -18.02
CA ILE A 59 -8.17 -18.97 -18.74
C ILE A 59 -9.22 -17.98 -19.26
N LEU A 60 -9.67 -17.06 -18.40
CA LEU A 60 -10.64 -16.02 -18.76
C LEU A 60 -10.17 -15.19 -19.97
N ARG A 61 -8.89 -14.79 -20.00
CA ARG A 61 -8.34 -14.02 -21.13
C ARG A 61 -8.19 -14.83 -22.42
N LYS A 62 -8.05 -16.15 -22.33
CA LYS A 62 -8.04 -17.04 -23.50
C LYS A 62 -9.45 -17.29 -24.04
N THR A 63 -10.46 -17.31 -23.17
CA THR A 63 -11.86 -17.53 -23.57
C THR A 63 -12.52 -16.27 -24.13
N LEU A 64 -12.13 -15.09 -23.67
CA LEU A 64 -12.68 -13.83 -24.17
C LEU A 64 -12.02 -13.39 -25.48
N PRO A 65 -12.76 -12.72 -26.38
CA PRO A 65 -12.19 -12.07 -27.55
C PRO A 65 -11.02 -11.15 -27.20
N ARG A 66 -9.96 -11.16 -28.03
CA ARG A 66 -8.74 -10.39 -27.75
C ARG A 66 -8.99 -8.89 -27.62
N HIS A 67 -9.96 -8.33 -28.33
CA HIS A 67 -10.26 -6.89 -28.25
C HIS A 67 -10.82 -6.45 -26.88
N LEU A 68 -11.32 -7.38 -26.05
CA LEU A 68 -11.79 -7.09 -24.67
C LEU A 68 -10.70 -7.26 -23.61
N THR A 69 -9.58 -7.90 -23.96
CA THR A 69 -8.51 -8.27 -23.02
C THR A 69 -7.14 -7.74 -23.43
N ALA A 70 -7.04 -7.12 -24.60
CA ALA A 70 -5.84 -6.46 -25.06
C ALA A 70 -5.52 -5.28 -24.13
N PRO A 71 -4.27 -5.19 -23.63
CA PRO A 71 -3.84 -4.01 -22.88
C PRO A 71 -4.01 -2.76 -23.74
N ILE A 72 -4.67 -1.75 -23.19
CA ILE A 72 -4.75 -0.41 -23.80
C ILE A 72 -3.53 0.37 -23.32
N PRO A 73 -2.66 0.87 -24.23
CA PRO A 73 -1.51 1.67 -23.83
C PRO A 73 -1.96 2.91 -23.05
N PHE A 74 -1.63 2.98 -21.75
CA PHE A 74 -1.86 4.17 -20.94
C PHE A 74 -0.91 5.32 -21.31
N ILE A 75 0.27 4.98 -21.82
CA ILE A 75 1.32 5.92 -22.23
C ILE A 75 1.69 5.60 -23.67
N THR A 76 1.48 6.57 -24.56
CA THR A 76 1.79 6.44 -25.99
C THR A 76 3.30 6.58 -26.25
N ASN A 77 3.94 7.59 -25.66
CA ASN A 77 5.39 7.79 -25.75
C ASN A 77 6.06 7.34 -24.45
N ARG A 78 6.47 6.07 -24.41
CA ARG A 78 7.12 5.48 -23.23
C ARG A 78 8.41 6.20 -22.85
N CYS A 79 9.23 6.56 -23.83
CA CYS A 79 10.54 7.17 -23.57
C CYS A 79 10.37 8.55 -22.92
N GLU A 80 9.54 9.41 -23.50
CA GLU A 80 9.27 10.73 -22.94
C GLU A 80 8.71 10.67 -21.51
N ARG A 81 7.77 9.75 -21.25
CA ARG A 81 7.26 9.56 -19.88
C ARG A 81 8.35 9.07 -18.93
N HIS A 82 9.23 8.17 -19.37
CA HIS A 82 10.36 7.72 -18.57
C HIS A 82 11.33 8.85 -18.28
N ASP A 83 11.65 9.68 -19.27
CA ASP A 83 12.57 10.81 -19.12
C ASP A 83 12.03 11.84 -18.11
N MET A 84 10.72 12.14 -18.21
CA MET A 84 10.00 12.99 -17.26
C MET A 84 10.07 12.42 -15.83
N LEU A 85 9.71 11.14 -15.65
CA LEU A 85 9.75 10.49 -14.33
C LEU A 85 11.17 10.45 -13.76
N ALA A 86 12.18 10.19 -14.61
CA ALA A 86 13.57 10.20 -14.22
C ALA A 86 14.05 11.59 -13.78
N ALA A 87 13.61 12.65 -14.47
CA ALA A 87 13.89 14.02 -14.07
C ALA A 87 13.32 14.34 -12.68
N THR A 88 12.04 14.05 -12.46
CA THR A 88 11.39 14.23 -11.15
C THR A 88 12.08 13.43 -10.05
N LEU A 89 12.51 12.19 -10.35
CA LEU A 89 13.21 11.36 -9.39
C LEU A 89 14.58 11.94 -9.01
N ARG A 90 15.34 12.46 -9.98
CA ARG A 90 16.64 13.10 -9.73
C ARG A 90 16.51 14.29 -8.79
N GLU A 91 15.57 15.20 -9.05
CA GLU A 91 15.30 16.36 -8.18
C GLU A 91 14.96 15.92 -6.74
N THR A 92 14.12 14.89 -6.62
CA THR A 92 13.72 14.35 -5.31
C THR A 92 14.92 13.74 -4.58
N GLN A 93 15.77 13.01 -5.29
CA GLN A 93 16.97 12.39 -4.71
C GLN A 93 18.04 13.42 -4.33
N ASP A 94 18.26 14.44 -5.14
CA ASP A 94 19.21 15.52 -4.84
C ASP A 94 18.82 16.24 -3.55
N GLY A 95 17.53 16.55 -3.39
CA GLY A 95 17.00 17.10 -2.14
C GLY A 95 17.20 16.18 -0.94
N LYS A 96 16.98 14.87 -1.11
CA LYS A 96 17.26 13.87 -0.05
C LYS A 96 18.74 13.81 0.29
N HIS A 97 19.63 13.76 -0.70
CA HIS A 97 21.07 13.69 -0.51
C HIS A 97 21.62 14.95 0.17
N ALA A 98 21.12 16.13 -0.18
CA ALA A 98 21.47 17.38 0.49
C ALA A 98 21.07 17.35 1.98
N ARG A 99 19.87 16.86 2.31
CA ARG A 99 19.41 16.69 3.69
C ARG A 99 20.26 15.67 4.46
N ASP A 100 20.55 14.53 3.85
CA ASP A 100 21.37 13.48 4.49
C ASP A 100 22.80 13.98 4.74
N LYS A 101 23.36 14.75 3.80
CA LYS A 101 24.66 15.41 3.96
C LYS A 101 24.65 16.41 5.11
N ALA A 102 23.67 17.32 5.16
CA ALA A 102 23.53 18.29 6.24
C ALA A 102 23.38 17.61 7.61
N ASN A 103 22.57 16.55 7.69
CA ASN A 103 22.42 15.74 8.91
C ASN A 103 23.73 15.06 9.34
N ARG A 104 24.51 14.55 8.38
CA ARG A 104 25.82 13.93 8.67
C ARG A 104 26.83 14.95 9.18
N GLU A 105 26.85 16.15 8.61
CA GLU A 105 27.70 17.25 9.05
C GLU A 105 27.31 17.73 10.46
N ALA A 106 26.02 17.91 10.73
CA ALA A 106 25.51 18.24 12.06
C ALA A 106 25.92 17.18 13.11
N ARG A 107 25.79 15.88 12.79
CA ARG A 107 26.23 14.79 13.69
C ARG A 107 27.74 14.84 13.95
N LYS A 108 28.56 15.07 12.92
CA LYS A 108 30.03 15.20 13.08
C LYS A 108 30.40 16.38 13.97
N ALA A 109 29.72 17.52 13.84
CA ALA A 109 29.94 18.69 14.69
C ALA A 109 29.62 18.38 16.16
N THR A 110 28.48 17.72 16.43
CA THR A 110 28.09 17.32 17.80
C THR A 110 28.98 16.23 18.41
N HIS A 111 29.62 15.39 17.58
CA HIS A 111 30.53 14.34 18.05
C HIS A 111 31.94 14.89 18.30
N SER A 112 32.39 15.89 17.54
CA SER A 112 33.67 16.58 17.76
C SER A 112 33.64 17.48 18.99
N SER A 113 32.47 18.01 19.37
CA SER A 113 32.30 18.81 20.60
C SER A 113 32.20 17.98 21.90
N LYS A 114 32.12 16.64 21.82
CA LYS A 114 32.08 15.75 23.00
C LYS A 114 33.44 15.11 23.35
N GLY A 115 34.50 15.47 22.64
CA GLY A 115 35.86 14.98 22.88
C GLY A 115 36.71 15.94 23.73
N GLN A 116 36.37 16.10 25.01
CA GLN A 116 37.34 16.35 26.09
C GLN A 116 36.64 16.09 27.44
N PRO A 117 37.12 15.14 28.23
CA PRO A 117 37.50 15.50 29.59
C PRO A 117 38.98 15.13 29.79
N ASP A 118 39.78 16.15 30.03
CA ASP A 118 41.16 16.00 30.48
C ASP A 118 41.17 15.21 31.79
N GLY A 119 42.04 14.20 31.84
CA GLY A 119 42.26 13.41 33.03
C GLY A 119 42.94 14.22 34.13
N ALA A 120 42.43 14.09 35.34
CA ALA A 120 43.20 14.29 36.57
C ALA A 120 43.11 13.01 37.40
N HIS A 121 44.19 12.22 37.38
CA HIS A 121 44.40 11.13 38.31
C HIS A 121 44.60 11.68 39.72
N ALA A 122 43.78 11.22 40.68
CA ALA A 122 44.17 11.11 42.08
C ALA A 122 43.90 9.67 42.53
N ALA A 123 44.91 9.09 43.17
CA ALA A 123 45.17 7.67 43.37
C ALA A 123 44.32 7.04 44.53
N PRO A 124 44.45 5.72 44.78
CA PRO A 124 43.38 4.85 45.27
C PRO A 124 43.30 4.77 46.81
N ASN A 125 42.12 4.44 47.35
CA ASN A 125 42.06 3.61 48.56
C ASN A 125 40.76 2.80 48.69
N LYS A 126 40.91 1.70 49.43
CA LYS A 126 40.20 0.42 49.41
C LYS A 126 38.82 0.34 50.11
N ALA A 127 38.06 -0.64 49.58
CA ALA A 127 37.34 -1.75 50.22
C ALA A 127 35.90 -1.60 50.79
N SER A 128 35.12 -2.65 50.41
CA SER A 128 33.94 -3.25 51.05
C SER A 128 32.65 -2.41 51.08
N SER A 129 31.44 -2.94 50.89
CA SER A 129 30.92 -4.30 51.05
C SER A 129 29.43 -4.36 50.63
N GLY A 130 28.99 -5.49 50.08
CA GLY A 130 27.58 -5.95 50.06
C GLY A 130 26.70 -5.31 48.96
N GLY A 131 25.88 -6.02 48.19
CA GLY A 131 25.42 -7.40 48.21
C GLY A 131 24.14 -7.46 47.35
N GLN A 132 24.03 -8.53 46.54
CA GLN A 132 22.84 -9.36 46.20
C GLN A 132 21.44 -8.70 46.16
N LEU A 133 20.49 -9.11 45.33
CA LEU A 133 20.31 -10.11 44.28
C LEU A 133 19.00 -9.70 43.60
#